data_AF-A0A2I6S805-F1
#
_entry.id   AF-A0A2I6S805-F1
#
_cell.length_a   1.000
_cell.length_b   1.000
_cell.length_c   1.000
_cell.angle_alpha   90.00
_cell.angle_beta   90.00
_cell.angle_gamma   90.00
#
_symmetry.space_group_name_H-M   'P 1'
#
loop_
_entity.id
_entity.type
_entity.pdbx_description
1 polymer ?
#
loop_
_entity_poly.entity_id
_entity_poly.type
_entity_poly.pdbx_seq_one_letter_code
_entity_poly.pdbx_strand_id
1 'polypeptide(L)'
;MRRLWGEAVSIPHYDKVALLLPMFGDNNGVDFRDYGPQSRSATAIGDAKTVTSQGEHYGSCAYFDGAGDAILEGAVNADWTFLHSGAEPWTLAVRVRPAGSADYRTIVDTGGGATANRGIYLGVRNTGALRLLIARGTGGTYEVDINTSAGVVPSDAWNQVVLDFDGTTIRLCVGDAVVGSSARSSPSSAAPSSPLRLFATSPSSASPYAGYAEDFVIWRGASIFGDTPYELSRLVGEISGNVTDATGDPAERRIFAVPRAAPVRGFETVSDAAGDYSLMVPATECSRIVLADDDGDQSTPVRPDRIRRIIPQ
;
A
#
# COMPACT_ATOMS: atom_id res chain seq x y z
N MET A 1 19.50 -12.51 27.36
CA MET A 1 18.64 -13.25 26.42
C MET A 1 19.11 -12.95 25.01
N ARG A 2 19.47 -13.98 24.26
CA ARG A 2 20.17 -13.90 22.96
C ARG A 2 19.18 -13.44 21.88
N ARG A 3 19.28 -12.19 21.40
CA ARG A 3 18.76 -11.81 20.07
C ARG A 3 19.71 -12.45 19.05
N LEU A 4 19.26 -13.54 18.43
CA LEU A 4 19.89 -14.16 17.28
C LEU A 4 18.87 -14.10 16.14
N TRP A 5 19.38 -13.87 14.93
CA TRP A 5 18.67 -13.61 13.67
C TRP A 5 18.19 -12.16 13.54
N GLY A 6 18.74 -11.45 12.55
CA GLY A 6 18.26 -10.13 12.14
C GLY A 6 16.76 -10.22 11.91
N GLU A 7 16.00 -9.37 12.59
CA GLU A 7 14.55 -9.31 12.48
C GLU A 7 14.20 -9.17 11.01
N ALA A 8 13.66 -10.25 10.44
CA ALA A 8 12.97 -10.19 9.18
C ALA A 8 11.91 -9.09 9.29
N VAL A 9 12.01 -8.09 8.42
CA VAL A 9 10.95 -7.12 8.20
C VAL A 9 9.72 -7.90 7.72
N SER A 10 8.79 -8.12 8.63
CA SER A 10 7.50 -8.73 8.34
C SER A 10 6.47 -7.62 8.25
N ILE A 11 5.67 -7.59 7.19
CA ILE A 11 4.45 -6.81 7.18
C ILE A 11 3.60 -7.29 8.37
N PRO A 12 3.27 -6.42 9.34
CA PRO A 12 2.45 -6.79 10.47
C PRO A 12 1.05 -7.14 9.96
N HIS A 13 0.46 -8.22 10.47
CA HIS A 13 -0.92 -8.60 10.15
C HIS A 13 -1.24 -8.62 8.64
N TYR A 14 -0.40 -9.27 7.83
CA TYR A 14 -0.61 -9.36 6.38
C TYR A 14 -2.00 -9.91 5.99
N ASP A 15 -2.59 -10.78 6.81
CA ASP A 15 -3.96 -11.29 6.66
C ASP A 15 -5.06 -10.22 6.78
N LYS A 16 -4.71 -9.05 7.35
CA LYS A 16 -5.58 -7.88 7.51
C LYS A 16 -5.34 -6.81 6.46
N VAL A 17 -4.36 -6.98 5.58
CA VAL A 17 -4.09 -6.02 4.50
C VAL A 17 -5.26 -6.01 3.51
N ALA A 18 -5.90 -4.86 3.37
CA ALA A 18 -6.98 -4.62 2.41
C ALA A 18 -6.44 -4.14 1.05
N LEU A 19 -5.33 -3.41 1.04
CA LEU A 19 -4.61 -2.91 -0.14
C LEU A 19 -3.14 -2.70 0.21
N LEU A 20 -2.24 -3.12 -0.66
CA LEU A 20 -0.80 -2.89 -0.54
C LEU A 20 -0.21 -2.51 -1.90
N LEU A 21 0.17 -1.25 -2.05
CA LEU A 21 0.78 -0.69 -3.25
C LEU A 21 2.19 -0.20 -2.90
N PRO A 22 3.24 -1.00 -3.18
CA PRO A 22 4.63 -0.60 -2.96
C PRO A 22 5.07 0.56 -3.86
N MET A 23 4.44 0.67 -5.05
CA MET A 23 4.69 1.71 -6.07
C MET A 23 6.08 1.66 -6.72
N PHE A 24 6.66 0.46 -6.84
CA PHE A 24 7.85 0.24 -7.65
C PHE A 24 7.49 -0.26 -9.05
N GLY A 25 8.39 -0.05 -10.01
CA GLY A 25 8.25 -0.53 -11.38
C GLY A 25 9.33 0.04 -12.29
N ASP A 26 9.22 -0.25 -13.58
CA ASP A 26 10.09 0.33 -14.60
C ASP A 26 9.98 1.86 -14.63
N ASN A 27 11.00 2.55 -15.15
CA ASN A 27 10.92 3.98 -15.34
C ASN A 27 9.85 4.33 -16.39
N ASN A 28 8.91 5.20 -16.03
CA ASN A 28 7.66 5.49 -16.75
C ASN A 28 6.67 4.31 -16.82
N GLY A 29 6.74 3.37 -15.86
CA GLY A 29 5.74 2.31 -15.72
C GLY A 29 4.40 2.84 -15.21
N VAL A 30 3.30 2.20 -15.61
CA VAL A 30 1.93 2.56 -15.21
C VAL A 30 1.19 1.43 -14.48
N ASP A 31 1.90 0.34 -14.20
CA ASP A 31 1.36 -0.80 -13.45
C ASP A 31 1.59 -0.60 -11.95
N PHE A 32 0.52 -0.27 -11.23
CA PHE A 32 0.52 -0.18 -9.77
C PHE A 32 -0.09 -1.45 -9.19
N ARG A 33 0.72 -2.51 -9.14
CA ARG A 33 0.25 -3.82 -8.68
C ARG A 33 -0.05 -3.84 -7.18
N ASP A 34 -1.25 -4.32 -6.82
CA ASP A 34 -1.56 -4.70 -5.43
C ASP A 34 -0.79 -5.97 -5.05
N TYR A 35 -0.12 -5.94 -3.90
CA TYR A 35 0.56 -7.06 -3.27
C TYR A 35 -0.23 -7.61 -2.07
N GLY A 36 -1.45 -7.13 -1.82
CA GLY A 36 -2.31 -7.63 -0.74
C GLY A 36 -2.93 -9.00 -1.04
N PRO A 37 -3.55 -9.63 -0.02
CA PRO A 37 -4.23 -10.91 -0.16
C PRO A 37 -5.41 -10.91 -1.15
N GLN A 38 -6.09 -9.78 -1.35
CA GLN A 38 -7.34 -9.69 -2.13
C GLN A 38 -7.13 -9.42 -3.63
N SER A 39 -5.90 -9.11 -4.08
CA SER A 39 -5.59 -8.79 -5.48
C SER A 39 -6.49 -7.70 -6.09
N ARG A 40 -6.55 -6.54 -5.43
CA ARG A 40 -7.32 -5.40 -5.91
C ARG A 40 -6.68 -4.78 -7.17
N SER A 41 -7.51 -4.13 -7.98
CA SER A 41 -7.04 -3.38 -9.15
C SER A 41 -6.79 -1.93 -8.77
N ALA A 42 -5.57 -1.46 -8.96
CA ALA A 42 -5.20 -0.06 -8.84
C ALA A 42 -4.77 0.45 -10.23
N THR A 43 -5.56 1.36 -10.78
CA THR A 43 -5.38 1.87 -12.15
C THR A 43 -4.77 3.28 -12.11
N ALA A 44 -3.68 3.48 -12.83
CA ALA A 44 -3.13 4.81 -13.07
C ALA A 44 -4.13 5.68 -13.85
N ILE A 45 -4.31 6.91 -13.40
CA ILE A 45 -5.10 7.94 -14.09
C ILE A 45 -4.14 9.08 -14.46
N GLY A 46 -4.30 9.65 -15.66
CA GLY A 46 -3.41 10.71 -16.14
C GLY A 46 -2.05 10.18 -16.58
N ASP A 47 -0.99 10.91 -16.23
CA ASP A 47 0.43 10.55 -16.42
C ASP A 47 1.07 10.03 -15.12
N ALA A 48 0.24 9.58 -14.16
CA ALA A 48 0.71 8.91 -12.96
C ALA A 48 1.56 7.68 -13.33
N LYS A 49 2.80 7.64 -12.86
CA LYS A 49 3.79 6.65 -13.30
C LYS A 49 4.85 6.36 -12.25
N THR A 50 5.60 5.27 -12.43
CA THR A 50 6.79 4.98 -11.62
C THR A 50 8.03 5.65 -12.20
N VAL A 51 8.95 6.07 -11.33
CA VAL A 51 10.24 6.67 -11.72
C VAL A 51 11.38 6.09 -10.87
N THR A 52 12.57 5.96 -11.46
CA THR A 52 13.74 5.36 -10.79
C THR A 52 14.68 6.38 -10.13
N SER A 53 14.39 7.68 -10.27
CA SER A 53 15.28 8.75 -9.80
C SER A 53 15.14 9.11 -8.32
N GLN A 54 14.10 8.63 -7.63
CA GLN A 54 13.71 9.13 -6.31
C GLN A 54 13.30 8.04 -5.32
N GLY A 55 13.36 6.75 -5.70
CA GLY A 55 12.85 5.69 -4.84
C GLY A 55 13.68 5.47 -3.57
N GLU A 56 13.02 5.14 -2.46
CA GLU A 56 13.64 4.95 -1.15
C GLU A 56 13.93 3.48 -0.88
N HIS A 57 12.96 2.59 -1.14
CA HIS A 57 13.09 1.17 -0.79
C HIS A 57 13.37 0.22 -1.98
N TYR A 58 12.85 0.53 -3.17
CA TYR A 58 12.82 -0.40 -4.30
C TYR A 58 13.62 0.08 -5.52
N GLY A 59 14.35 1.19 -5.40
CA GLY A 59 14.97 1.86 -6.53
C GLY A 59 13.99 2.57 -7.48
N SER A 60 12.68 2.56 -7.18
CA SER A 60 11.65 3.31 -7.90
C SER A 60 10.44 3.60 -7.01
N CYS A 61 9.74 4.69 -7.32
CA CYS A 61 8.56 5.18 -6.62
C CYS A 61 7.48 5.68 -7.58
N ALA A 62 6.25 5.90 -7.10
CA ALA A 62 5.24 6.64 -7.86
C ALA A 62 5.64 8.12 -7.98
N TYR A 63 5.30 8.73 -9.11
CA TYR A 63 5.40 10.14 -9.39
C TYR A 63 4.05 10.68 -9.86
N PHE A 64 3.73 11.88 -9.37
CA PHE A 64 2.54 12.66 -9.71
C PHE A 64 2.98 14.09 -10.05
N ASP A 65 2.54 14.62 -11.18
CA ASP A 65 2.99 15.91 -11.71
C ASP A 65 2.23 17.12 -11.12
N GLY A 66 1.15 16.88 -10.38
CA GLY A 66 0.28 17.92 -9.85
C GLY A 66 -0.89 18.30 -10.74
N ALA A 67 -1.19 17.55 -11.80
CA ALA A 67 -2.26 17.83 -12.74
C ALA A 67 -2.89 16.55 -13.33
N GLY A 68 -4.10 16.20 -12.89
CA GLY A 68 -4.87 15.11 -13.51
C GLY A 68 -4.43 13.69 -13.14
N ASP A 69 -3.29 13.55 -12.46
CA ASP A 69 -2.76 12.28 -11.98
C ASP A 69 -3.51 11.73 -10.76
N ALA A 70 -3.70 10.42 -10.73
CA ALA A 70 -4.19 9.69 -9.55
C ALA A 70 -3.94 8.18 -9.68
N ILE A 71 -4.17 7.45 -8.60
CA ILE A 71 -4.40 6.00 -8.64
C ILE A 71 -5.83 5.74 -8.20
N LEU A 72 -6.58 4.95 -8.97
CA LEU A 72 -7.99 4.65 -8.74
C LEU A 72 -8.19 3.15 -8.46
N GLU A 73 -8.83 2.83 -7.34
CA GLU A 73 -9.33 1.47 -7.07
C GLU A 73 -10.79 1.38 -7.49
N GLY A 74 -11.02 0.81 -8.67
CA GLY A 74 -12.34 0.45 -9.18
C GLY A 74 -13.42 1.55 -9.16
N ALA A 75 -14.68 1.09 -9.10
CA ALA A 75 -15.86 1.93 -8.92
C ALA A 75 -16.17 2.14 -7.43
N VAL A 76 -17.19 2.94 -7.12
CA VAL A 76 -17.67 3.12 -5.73
C VAL A 76 -17.94 1.75 -5.11
N ASN A 77 -17.25 1.45 -4.01
CA ASN A 77 -17.32 0.15 -3.36
C ASN A 77 -17.58 0.32 -1.86
N ALA A 78 -18.60 -0.39 -1.35
CA ALA A 78 -18.93 -0.42 0.07
C ALA A 78 -17.84 -1.10 0.92
N ASP A 79 -16.90 -1.83 0.32
CA ASP A 79 -15.74 -2.40 1.00
C ASP A 79 -14.90 -1.35 1.72
N TRP A 80 -14.87 -0.10 1.25
CA TRP A 80 -14.11 0.99 1.86
C TRP A 80 -14.86 1.71 2.99
N THR A 81 -16.07 1.25 3.33
CA THR A 81 -16.91 1.86 4.37
C THR A 81 -16.24 1.84 5.74
N PHE A 82 -15.37 0.86 6.03
CA PHE A 82 -14.69 0.77 7.32
C PHE A 82 -13.81 2.00 7.62
N LEU A 83 -13.28 2.68 6.59
CA LEU A 83 -12.45 3.87 6.75
C LEU A 83 -13.21 5.03 7.41
N HIS A 84 -14.53 5.10 7.26
CA HIS A 84 -15.35 6.17 7.81
C HIS A 84 -16.51 5.69 8.70
N SER A 85 -16.80 4.40 8.81
CA SER A 85 -17.96 3.93 9.59
C SER A 85 -17.70 3.80 11.09
N GLY A 86 -16.45 3.72 11.51
CA GLY A 86 -16.07 3.52 12.91
C GLY A 86 -16.42 2.14 13.45
N ALA A 87 -16.81 1.19 12.60
CA ALA A 87 -17.26 -0.15 13.02
C ALA A 87 -16.13 -1.08 13.47
N GLU A 88 -14.90 -0.85 12.98
CA GLU A 88 -13.74 -1.67 13.25
C GLU A 88 -12.46 -0.84 13.21
N PRO A 89 -11.39 -1.25 13.93
CA PRO A 89 -10.10 -0.57 13.86
C PRO A 89 -9.47 -0.72 12.48
N TRP A 90 -8.60 0.19 12.11
CA TRP A 90 -7.88 0.16 10.84
C TRP A 90 -6.63 1.04 10.91
N THR A 91 -5.70 0.78 9.99
CA THR A 91 -4.50 1.61 9.79
C THR A 91 -4.33 1.88 8.31
N LEU A 92 -3.99 3.10 7.95
CA LEU A 92 -3.48 3.47 6.64
C LEU A 92 -2.08 4.06 6.83
N ALA A 93 -1.12 3.64 6.03
CA ALA A 93 0.22 4.20 6.06
C ALA A 93 0.76 4.40 4.64
N VAL A 94 1.60 5.41 4.45
CA VAL A 94 2.23 5.74 3.16
C VAL A 94 3.51 6.54 3.38
N ARG A 95 4.50 6.36 2.51
CA ARG A 95 5.65 7.28 2.40
C ARG A 95 5.40 8.28 1.29
N VAL A 96 5.60 9.56 1.58
CA VAL A 96 5.31 10.67 0.68
C VAL A 96 6.43 11.69 0.65
N ARG A 97 6.75 12.18 -0.55
CA ARG A 97 7.67 13.30 -0.79
C ARG A 97 6.97 14.37 -1.62
N PRO A 98 6.19 15.27 -0.98
CA PRO A 98 5.42 16.28 -1.70
C PRO A 98 6.35 17.35 -2.29
N ALA A 99 6.08 17.78 -3.51
CA ALA A 99 6.68 18.99 -4.08
C ALA A 99 6.14 20.25 -3.37
N GLY A 100 6.76 21.43 -3.60
CA GLY A 100 6.55 22.75 -2.94
C GLY A 100 5.09 23.29 -2.80
N SER A 101 4.80 24.59 -2.88
CA SER A 101 3.47 25.09 -2.41
C SER A 101 2.30 24.87 -3.40
N ALA A 102 1.30 24.06 -2.99
CA ALA A 102 -0.06 24.02 -3.54
C ALA A 102 -1.07 23.97 -2.38
N ASP A 103 -2.28 24.54 -2.52
CA ASP A 103 -3.22 24.71 -1.41
C ASP A 103 -3.58 23.39 -0.71
N TYR A 104 -3.86 22.34 -1.48
CA TYR A 104 -4.14 20.99 -1.00
C TYR A 104 -3.56 19.93 -1.95
N ARG A 105 -2.89 18.93 -1.36
CA ARG A 105 -2.44 17.71 -2.03
C ARG A 105 -3.06 16.50 -1.37
N THR A 106 -3.99 15.87 -2.05
CA THR A 106 -4.69 14.69 -1.52
C THR A 106 -3.74 13.50 -1.49
N ILE A 107 -3.78 12.72 -0.41
CA ILE A 107 -3.12 11.41 -0.33
C ILE A 107 -4.15 10.32 -0.60
N VAL A 108 -5.32 10.41 0.05
CA VAL A 108 -6.44 9.48 -0.13
C VAL A 108 -7.77 10.20 0.02
N ASP A 109 -8.75 9.82 -0.81
CA ASP A 109 -10.11 10.30 -0.72
C ASP A 109 -11.14 9.25 -1.14
N THR A 110 -12.24 9.17 -0.38
CA THR A 110 -13.48 8.45 -0.73
C THR A 110 -14.72 9.33 -0.57
N GLY A 111 -14.54 10.56 -0.06
CA GLY A 111 -15.60 11.45 0.37
C GLY A 111 -15.82 12.66 -0.54
N GLY A 112 -14.87 13.05 -1.37
CA GLY A 112 -15.05 14.15 -2.32
C GLY A 112 -15.26 15.54 -1.74
N GLY A 113 -14.66 15.78 -0.56
CA GLY A 113 -14.40 17.12 -0.05
C GLY A 113 -15.62 17.93 0.45
N ALA A 114 -16.79 17.31 0.62
CA ALA A 114 -17.98 17.99 1.16
C ALA A 114 -18.55 17.29 2.40
N THR A 115 -19.06 18.07 3.36
CA THR A 115 -19.65 17.54 4.62
C THR A 115 -20.89 16.66 4.39
N ALA A 116 -21.64 16.93 3.31
CA ALA A 116 -22.83 16.15 2.95
C ALA A 116 -22.48 14.80 2.31
N ASN A 117 -21.22 14.61 1.92
CA ASN A 117 -20.75 13.34 1.40
C ASN A 117 -20.39 12.38 2.54
N ARG A 118 -20.05 11.15 2.18
CA ARG A 118 -19.65 10.05 3.07
C ARG A 118 -18.29 9.57 2.64
N GLY A 119 -17.35 9.45 3.57
CA GLY A 119 -16.00 9.00 3.28
C GLY A 119 -14.95 9.71 4.12
N ILE A 120 -13.70 9.46 3.76
CA ILE A 120 -12.50 10.03 4.35
C ILE A 120 -11.77 10.88 3.31
N TYR A 121 -11.11 11.93 3.76
CA TYR A 121 -10.11 12.68 3.00
C TYR A 121 -8.87 12.88 3.87
N LEU A 122 -7.70 12.59 3.32
CA LEU A 122 -6.41 12.95 3.90
C LEU A 122 -5.61 13.74 2.85
N GLY A 123 -5.01 14.85 3.26
CA GLY A 123 -4.08 15.57 2.39
C GLY A 123 -3.12 16.49 3.14
N VAL A 124 -2.11 16.95 2.41
CA VAL A 124 -1.10 17.92 2.86
C VAL A 124 -1.49 19.30 2.34
N ARG A 125 -1.46 20.32 3.20
CA ARG A 125 -1.73 21.72 2.86
C ARG A 125 -0.48 22.44 2.38
N ASN A 126 -0.63 23.60 1.76
CA ASN A 126 0.50 24.47 1.35
C ASN A 126 1.48 24.81 2.49
N THR A 127 1.05 24.75 3.75
CA THR A 127 1.88 24.98 4.93
C THR A 127 2.64 23.74 5.42
N GLY A 128 2.51 22.60 4.75
CA GLY A 128 3.01 21.30 5.24
C GLY A 128 2.19 20.74 6.41
N ALA A 129 1.05 21.35 6.75
CA ALA A 129 0.09 20.78 7.70
C ALA A 129 -0.68 19.64 7.05
N LEU A 130 -0.96 18.58 7.79
CA LEU A 130 -1.89 17.54 7.39
C LEU A 130 -3.32 17.93 7.78
N ARG A 131 -4.27 17.53 6.93
CA ARG A 131 -5.70 17.63 7.23
C ARG A 131 -6.36 16.29 6.99
N LEU A 132 -7.04 15.79 8.03
CA LEU A 132 -7.94 14.64 7.96
C LEU A 132 -9.38 15.12 8.09
N LEU A 133 -10.23 14.69 7.17
CA LEU A 133 -11.68 14.88 7.23
C LEU A 133 -12.37 13.53 7.18
N ILE A 134 -13.37 13.33 8.05
CA ILE A 134 -14.36 12.27 7.89
C ILE A 134 -15.74 12.90 7.84
N ALA A 135 -16.49 12.65 6.77
CA ALA A 135 -17.79 13.27 6.54
C ALA A 135 -18.94 12.40 7.09
N ARG A 136 -19.97 13.06 7.63
CA ARG A 136 -21.11 12.40 8.31
C ARG A 136 -22.18 11.89 7.35
N GLY A 137 -22.13 12.24 6.07
CA GLY A 137 -23.25 12.05 5.14
C GLY A 137 -24.42 13.02 5.37
N THR A 138 -24.22 14.04 6.21
CA THR A 138 -25.20 15.08 6.53
C THR A 138 -24.48 16.43 6.48
N GLY A 139 -25.02 17.39 5.73
CA GLY A 139 -24.40 18.70 5.56
C GLY A 139 -24.21 19.47 6.88
N GLY A 140 -23.21 20.37 6.91
CA GLY A 140 -23.01 21.35 7.98
C GLY A 140 -21.75 21.16 8.81
N THR A 141 -21.38 19.91 9.15
CA THR A 141 -20.16 19.62 9.93
C THR A 141 -19.55 18.27 9.56
N TYR A 142 -18.22 18.17 9.62
CA TYR A 142 -17.51 16.90 9.57
C TYR A 142 -17.67 16.13 10.89
N GLU A 143 -17.54 14.81 10.82
CA GLU A 143 -17.42 13.95 12.01
C GLU A 143 -16.09 14.18 12.69
N VAL A 144 -15.04 14.20 11.88
CA VAL A 144 -13.66 14.40 12.30
C VAL A 144 -13.07 15.46 11.37
N ASP A 145 -12.47 16.50 11.95
CA ASP A 145 -11.67 17.50 11.24
C ASP A 145 -10.40 17.75 12.06
N ILE A 146 -9.34 17.01 11.74
CA ILE A 146 -8.02 17.18 12.38
C ILE A 146 -7.19 18.07 11.44
N ASN A 147 -6.71 19.20 11.97
CA ASN A 147 -5.70 20.03 11.32
C ASN A 147 -4.46 20.05 12.20
N THR A 148 -3.32 19.62 11.66
CA THR A 148 -2.06 19.66 12.40
C THR A 148 -1.42 21.04 12.35
N SER A 149 -0.35 21.21 13.13
CA SER A 149 0.59 22.33 12.96
C SER A 149 1.19 22.37 11.55
N ALA A 150 1.61 23.57 11.12
CA ALA A 150 2.38 23.75 9.90
C ALA A 150 3.74 23.03 9.98
N GLY A 151 4.27 22.62 8.83
CA GLY A 151 5.60 22.03 8.70
C GLY A 151 5.74 20.59 9.20
N VAL A 152 4.65 19.91 9.61
CA VAL A 152 4.74 18.51 10.05
C VAL A 152 5.12 17.56 8.90
N VAL A 153 4.76 17.91 7.66
CA VAL A 153 5.23 17.24 6.45
C VAL A 153 6.01 18.27 5.62
N PRO A 154 7.34 18.33 5.77
CA PRO A 154 8.20 19.18 4.93
C PRO A 154 8.10 18.79 3.45
N SER A 155 8.18 19.80 2.57
CA SER A 155 8.30 19.55 1.14
C SER A 155 9.66 18.98 0.78
N ASP A 156 9.72 18.27 -0.34
CA ASP A 156 10.95 17.75 -0.95
C ASP A 156 11.77 16.80 -0.06
N ALA A 157 11.15 16.26 0.99
CA ALA A 157 11.69 15.23 1.87
C ALA A 157 10.73 14.04 1.96
N TRP A 158 11.27 12.84 2.14
CA TRP A 158 10.47 11.65 2.41
C TRP A 158 9.90 11.70 3.82
N ASN A 159 8.59 11.49 3.93
CA ASN A 159 7.85 11.49 5.18
C ASN A 159 6.95 10.26 5.23
N GLN A 160 6.99 9.53 6.33
CA GLN A 160 5.99 8.52 6.61
C GLN A 160 4.76 9.19 7.23
N VAL A 161 3.59 9.01 6.62
CA VAL A 161 2.29 9.47 7.14
C VAL A 161 1.43 8.27 7.49
N VAL A 162 0.87 8.27 8.69
CA VAL A 162 0.07 7.16 9.20
C VAL A 162 -1.23 7.69 9.79
N LEU A 163 -2.34 7.07 9.42
CA LEU A 163 -3.63 7.18 10.09
C LEU A 163 -3.92 5.86 10.81
N ASP A 164 -4.14 5.92 12.11
CA ASP A 164 -4.44 4.75 12.93
C ASP A 164 -5.73 4.98 13.71
N PHE A 165 -6.67 4.04 13.60
CA PHE A 165 -7.92 4.05 14.35
C PHE A 165 -8.01 2.81 15.24
N ASP A 166 -8.00 3.02 16.55
CA ASP A 166 -8.02 1.95 17.55
C ASP A 166 -9.43 1.42 17.89
N GLY A 167 -10.47 1.92 17.22
CA GLY A 167 -11.88 1.66 17.56
C GLY A 167 -12.54 2.79 18.36
N THR A 168 -11.76 3.72 18.91
CA THR A 168 -12.24 4.88 19.70
C THR A 168 -11.65 6.20 19.21
N THR A 169 -10.34 6.22 18.97
CA THR A 169 -9.55 7.41 18.66
C THR A 169 -8.83 7.23 17.33
N ILE A 170 -8.89 8.25 16.49
CA ILE A 170 -8.02 8.37 15.32
C ILE A 170 -6.77 9.13 15.74
N ARG A 171 -5.61 8.58 15.39
CA ARG A 171 -4.30 9.20 15.53
C ARG A 171 -3.71 9.43 14.15
N LEU A 172 -3.16 10.61 13.94
CA LEU A 172 -2.40 10.97 12.75
C LEU A 172 -0.93 11.10 13.18
N CYS A 173 -0.06 10.33 12.55
CA CYS A 173 1.36 10.30 12.86
C CYS A 173 2.19 10.71 11.65
N VAL A 174 3.31 11.38 11.93
CA VAL A 174 4.40 11.59 10.95
C VAL A 174 5.69 11.07 11.55
N GLY A 175 6.34 10.13 10.87
CA GLY A 175 7.44 9.36 11.44
C GLY A 175 6.97 8.58 12.68
N ASP A 176 7.62 8.83 13.82
CA ASP A 176 7.35 8.22 15.12
C ASP A 176 6.42 9.07 16.03
N ALA A 177 6.03 10.27 15.59
CA ALA A 177 5.28 11.22 16.42
C ALA A 177 3.80 11.29 16.04
N VAL A 178 2.92 11.26 17.05
CA VAL A 178 1.50 11.64 16.89
C VAL A 178 1.42 13.15 16.75
N VAL A 179 0.96 13.63 15.59
CA VAL A 179 0.85 15.07 15.25
C VAL A 179 -0.59 15.59 15.31
N GLY A 180 -1.57 14.69 15.49
CA GLY A 180 -2.98 15.04 15.69
C GLY A 180 -3.81 13.83 16.12
N SER A 181 -4.90 14.08 16.83
CA SER A 181 -5.80 13.03 17.29
C SER A 181 -7.24 13.54 17.46
N SER A 182 -8.22 12.66 17.28
CA SER A 182 -9.62 12.94 17.60
C SER A 182 -10.34 11.68 18.03
N ALA A 183 -11.17 11.78 19.07
CA ALA A 183 -12.20 10.79 19.32
C ALA A 183 -13.26 10.82 18.21
N ARG A 184 -13.95 9.69 18.01
CA ARG A 184 -15.08 9.58 17.09
C ARG A 184 -16.42 9.72 17.81
N SER A 185 -17.47 10.13 17.10
CA SER A 185 -18.79 10.33 17.71
C SER A 185 -19.95 9.73 16.92
N SER A 186 -20.13 10.09 15.65
CA SER A 186 -21.34 9.76 14.87
C SER A 186 -21.01 9.52 13.40
N PRO A 187 -20.31 8.42 13.10
CA PRO A 187 -19.96 8.06 11.73
C PRO A 187 -21.18 7.62 10.91
N SER A 188 -21.08 7.78 9.59
CA SER A 188 -22.02 7.18 8.65
C SER A 188 -21.66 5.71 8.42
N SER A 189 -22.62 4.79 8.53
CA SER A 189 -22.45 3.38 8.17
C SER A 189 -22.73 3.07 6.69
N ALA A 190 -23.12 4.08 5.90
CA ALA A 190 -23.43 3.91 4.49
C ALA A 190 -22.15 3.94 3.63
N ALA A 191 -22.24 3.40 2.42
CA ALA A 191 -21.16 3.36 1.45
C ALA A 191 -20.56 4.76 1.18
N PRO A 192 -19.25 4.85 0.88
CA PRO A 192 -18.61 6.10 0.53
C PRO A 192 -19.27 6.73 -0.70
N SER A 193 -19.16 8.05 -0.83
CA SER A 193 -19.77 8.78 -1.95
C SER A 193 -18.97 8.69 -3.24
N SER A 194 -17.73 8.20 -3.17
CA SER A 194 -16.82 8.12 -4.31
C SER A 194 -15.91 6.89 -4.18
N PRO A 195 -15.32 6.40 -5.28
CA PRO A 195 -14.34 5.30 -5.23
C PRO A 195 -13.11 5.72 -4.44
N LEU A 196 -12.36 4.72 -3.94
CA LEU A 196 -11.06 4.96 -3.32
C LEU A 196 -10.11 5.51 -4.39
N ARG A 197 -9.75 6.77 -4.21
CA ARG A 197 -8.78 7.46 -5.04
C ARG A 197 -7.59 7.87 -4.19
N LEU A 198 -6.40 7.59 -4.70
CA LEU A 198 -5.15 7.99 -4.10
C LEU A 198 -4.59 9.16 -4.91
N PHE A 199 -3.91 10.07 -4.22
CA PHE A 199 -3.14 11.17 -4.82
C PHE A 199 -3.96 12.21 -5.62
N ALA A 200 -5.28 12.21 -5.47
CA ALA A 200 -6.17 13.29 -5.90
C ALA A 200 -7.53 13.17 -5.19
N THR A 201 -8.28 14.27 -5.09
CA THR A 201 -9.69 14.21 -4.67
C THR A 201 -10.53 13.39 -5.64
N SER A 202 -11.58 12.77 -5.12
CA SER A 202 -12.57 11.98 -5.84
C SER A 202 -13.91 12.75 -5.86
N PRO A 203 -14.77 12.63 -6.89
CA PRO A 203 -14.47 12.13 -8.22
C PRO A 203 -13.71 13.16 -9.08
N SER A 204 -13.58 14.41 -8.63
CA SER A 204 -12.89 15.49 -9.36
C SER A 204 -11.45 15.61 -8.88
N SER A 205 -10.47 15.60 -9.80
CA SER A 205 -9.03 15.75 -9.53
C SER A 205 -8.61 17.17 -9.08
N ALA A 206 -9.47 17.85 -8.32
CA ALA A 206 -9.34 19.26 -7.94
C ALA A 206 -8.18 19.56 -6.97
N SER A 207 -7.78 18.60 -6.13
CA SER A 207 -6.62 18.73 -5.24
C SER A 207 -5.57 17.65 -5.57
N PRO A 208 -4.94 17.75 -6.75
CA PRO A 208 -3.99 16.75 -7.23
C PRO A 208 -2.73 16.76 -6.36
N TYR A 209 -2.16 15.58 -6.16
CA TYR A 209 -0.87 15.44 -5.52
C TYR A 209 0.23 15.78 -6.52
N ALA A 210 1.29 16.43 -6.05
CA ALA A 210 2.50 16.66 -6.83
C ALA A 210 3.69 16.20 -6.00
N GLY A 211 4.53 15.33 -6.55
CA GLY A 211 5.68 14.75 -5.86
C GLY A 211 5.72 13.23 -6.00
N TYR A 212 6.31 12.57 -5.01
CA TYR A 212 6.55 11.12 -5.03
C TYR A 212 5.84 10.40 -3.88
N ALA A 213 5.56 9.12 -4.07
CA ALA A 213 5.01 8.25 -3.03
C ALA A 213 5.50 6.80 -3.15
N GLU A 214 5.58 6.11 -2.02
CA GLU A 214 5.92 4.68 -1.89
C GLU A 214 5.10 4.04 -0.76
N ASP A 215 4.99 2.71 -0.79
CA ASP A 215 4.49 1.89 0.32
C ASP A 215 3.13 2.33 0.89
N PHE A 216 2.15 2.55 0.01
CA PHE A 216 0.79 2.78 0.45
C PHE A 216 0.14 1.46 0.87
N VAL A 217 -0.33 1.40 2.11
CA VAL A 217 -0.92 0.19 2.68
C VAL A 217 -2.11 0.54 3.56
N ILE A 218 -3.16 -0.29 3.49
CA ILE A 218 -4.33 -0.22 4.36
C ILE A 218 -4.52 -1.57 5.04
N TRP A 219 -4.56 -1.56 6.37
CA TRP A 219 -5.02 -2.67 7.19
C TRP A 219 -6.46 -2.45 7.64
N ARG A 220 -7.28 -3.48 7.52
CA ARG A 220 -8.67 -3.51 7.98
C ARG A 220 -8.81 -4.43 9.18
N GLY A 221 -9.47 -3.96 10.23
CA GLY A 221 -9.67 -4.71 11.47
C GLY A 221 -8.43 -4.78 12.36
N ALA A 222 -7.45 -3.89 12.14
CA ALA A 222 -6.23 -3.81 12.95
C ALA A 222 -5.76 -2.36 13.10
N SER A 223 -5.46 -1.96 14.33
CA SER A 223 -4.66 -0.77 14.65
C SER A 223 -3.23 -1.25 14.89
N ILE A 224 -2.34 -0.88 13.98
CA ILE A 224 -0.95 -1.38 13.95
C ILE A 224 -0.04 -0.51 14.82
N PHE A 225 -0.26 0.80 14.81
CA PHE A 225 0.67 1.74 15.45
C PHE A 225 0.47 1.86 16.95
N GLY A 226 -0.77 1.75 17.45
CA GLY A 226 -1.03 1.90 18.89
C GLY A 226 -0.32 3.14 19.45
N ASP A 227 0.44 2.95 20.52
CA ASP A 227 1.32 3.97 21.14
C ASP A 227 2.82 3.76 20.86
N THR A 228 3.21 2.79 20.01
CA THR A 228 4.63 2.45 19.79
C THR A 228 5.08 2.86 18.38
N PRO A 229 6.22 3.55 18.22
CA PRO A 229 6.75 3.91 16.91
C PRO A 229 6.90 2.69 16.00
N TYR A 230 6.24 2.72 14.84
CA TYR A 230 6.45 1.76 13.77
C TYR A 230 7.00 2.53 12.56
N GLU A 231 8.16 2.14 12.06
CA GLU A 231 8.60 2.60 10.75
C GLU A 231 8.15 1.58 9.71
N LEU A 232 7.49 2.04 8.66
CA LEU A 232 7.32 1.32 7.41
C LEU A 232 8.71 1.07 6.84
N SER A 233 9.21 -0.10 7.14
CA SER A 233 10.27 -0.73 6.39
C SER A 233 9.69 -1.31 5.09
N ARG A 234 10.56 -1.78 4.21
CA ARG A 234 10.22 -2.38 2.93
C ARG A 234 9.09 -3.41 3.06
N LEU A 235 7.93 -3.14 2.45
CA LEU A 235 6.74 -3.99 2.55
C LEU A 235 6.72 -5.15 1.56
N VAL A 236 7.58 -5.13 0.53
CA VAL A 236 7.70 -6.22 -0.44
C VAL A 236 9.17 -6.61 -0.57
N GLY A 237 9.48 -7.89 -0.37
CA GLY A 237 10.83 -8.39 -0.56
C GLY A 237 10.96 -9.20 -1.84
N GLU A 238 12.18 -9.60 -2.13
CA GLU A 238 12.52 -10.45 -3.26
C GLU A 238 12.82 -11.88 -2.80
N ILE A 239 12.28 -12.84 -3.53
CA ILE A 239 12.75 -14.22 -3.51
C ILE A 239 13.49 -14.45 -4.82
N SER A 240 14.79 -14.71 -4.71
CA SER A 240 15.63 -15.04 -5.86
C SER A 240 16.36 -16.36 -5.68
N GLY A 241 16.90 -16.86 -6.78
CA GLY A 241 17.78 -18.02 -6.77
C GLY A 241 17.98 -18.59 -8.15
N ASN A 242 18.63 -19.75 -8.18
CA ASN A 242 18.89 -20.52 -9.39
C ASN A 242 18.15 -21.86 -9.32
N VAL A 243 17.59 -22.33 -10.44
CA VAL A 243 16.94 -23.64 -10.57
C VAL A 243 17.63 -24.46 -11.66
N THR A 244 17.82 -25.75 -11.34
CA THR A 244 18.46 -26.73 -12.21
C THR A 244 17.52 -27.90 -12.44
N ASP A 245 17.72 -28.64 -13.51
CA ASP A 245 17.05 -29.91 -13.77
C ASP A 245 17.66 -31.06 -12.92
N ALA A 246 17.22 -32.29 -13.22
CA ALA A 246 17.68 -33.51 -12.55
C ALA A 246 19.15 -33.87 -12.86
N THR A 247 19.73 -33.38 -13.97
CA THR A 247 21.14 -33.57 -14.31
C THR A 247 22.04 -32.48 -13.70
N GLY A 248 21.42 -31.44 -13.13
CA GLY A 248 22.11 -30.32 -12.51
C GLY A 248 22.39 -29.17 -13.48
N ASP A 249 21.84 -29.24 -14.69
CA ASP A 249 21.96 -28.19 -15.69
C ASP A 249 20.93 -27.08 -15.44
N PRO A 250 21.24 -25.81 -15.75
CA PRO A 250 20.28 -24.71 -15.65
C PRO A 250 18.96 -24.98 -16.37
N ALA A 251 17.85 -24.59 -15.76
CA ALA A 251 16.54 -24.92 -16.29
C ALA A 251 15.54 -23.78 -16.21
N GLU A 252 14.75 -23.60 -17.27
CA GLU A 252 13.58 -22.74 -17.25
C GLU A 252 12.45 -23.46 -16.48
N ARG A 253 11.99 -22.87 -15.37
CA ARG A 253 10.97 -23.43 -14.50
C ARG A 253 10.00 -22.34 -14.09
N ARG A 254 8.78 -22.73 -13.72
CA ARG A 254 7.81 -21.82 -13.11
C ARG A 254 7.99 -21.84 -11.60
N ILE A 255 8.16 -20.66 -11.00
CA ILE A 255 8.31 -20.50 -9.56
C ILE A 255 7.04 -19.86 -9.03
N PHE A 256 6.48 -20.45 -7.98
CA PHE A 256 5.36 -19.88 -7.22
C PHE A 256 5.81 -19.55 -5.80
N ALA A 257 5.27 -18.48 -5.25
CA ALA A 257 5.38 -18.14 -3.84
C ALA A 257 4.02 -17.80 -3.26
N VAL A 258 3.68 -18.41 -2.12
CA VAL A 258 2.40 -18.18 -1.43
C VAL A 258 2.71 -17.65 -0.03
N PRO A 259 2.23 -16.43 0.34
CA PRO A 259 2.31 -15.93 1.70
C PRO A 259 1.62 -16.88 2.68
N ARG A 260 2.30 -17.23 3.78
CA ARG A 260 1.75 -18.17 4.76
C ARG A 260 0.80 -17.52 5.76
N ALA A 261 0.97 -16.23 6.01
CA ALA A 261 0.04 -15.46 6.86
C ALA A 261 -1.35 -15.38 6.23
N ALA A 262 -1.44 -15.34 4.90
CA ALA A 262 -2.70 -15.37 4.16
C ALA A 262 -2.53 -16.13 2.83
N PRO A 263 -2.67 -17.48 2.84
CA PRO A 263 -2.39 -18.32 1.68
C PRO A 263 -3.54 -18.35 0.66
N VAL A 264 -4.08 -17.18 0.35
CA VAL A 264 -5.21 -16.99 -0.58
C VAL A 264 -4.77 -16.54 -1.97
N ARG A 265 -3.51 -16.09 -2.10
CA ARG A 265 -2.95 -15.58 -3.35
C ARG A 265 -1.53 -16.09 -3.55
N GLY A 266 -1.23 -16.55 -4.76
CA GLY A 266 0.12 -16.87 -5.21
C GLY A 266 0.73 -15.75 -6.04
N PHE A 267 2.05 -15.65 -5.98
CA PHE A 267 2.89 -14.84 -6.86
C PHE A 267 3.71 -15.78 -7.72
N GLU A 268 3.94 -15.45 -8.98
CA GLU A 268 4.65 -16.32 -9.91
C GLU A 268 5.66 -15.56 -10.77
N THR A 269 6.71 -16.28 -11.17
CA THR A 269 7.69 -15.87 -12.18
C THR A 269 8.17 -17.12 -12.94
N VAL A 270 8.97 -16.92 -13.97
CA VAL A 270 9.66 -17.98 -14.72
C VAL A 270 11.15 -17.68 -14.62
N SER A 271 11.97 -18.69 -14.33
CA SER A 271 13.43 -18.54 -14.39
C SER A 271 13.89 -18.33 -15.83
N ASP A 272 15.02 -17.69 -16.03
CA ASP A 272 15.61 -17.55 -17.36
C ASP A 272 16.29 -18.85 -17.84
N ALA A 273 16.90 -18.78 -19.02
CA ALA A 273 17.64 -19.91 -19.61
C ALA A 273 18.90 -20.30 -18.81
N ALA A 274 19.39 -19.43 -17.91
CA ALA A 274 20.46 -19.72 -16.96
C ALA A 274 19.91 -20.25 -15.62
N GLY A 275 18.59 -20.45 -15.51
CA GLY A 275 17.92 -20.93 -14.32
C GLY A 275 17.74 -19.86 -13.24
N ASP A 276 18.16 -18.63 -13.49
CA ASP A 276 18.05 -17.56 -12.51
C ASP A 276 16.65 -16.99 -12.49
N TYR A 277 16.13 -16.69 -11.29
CA TYR A 277 14.85 -16.03 -11.13
C TYR A 277 14.87 -14.98 -10.03
N SER A 278 13.98 -14.01 -10.19
CA SER A 278 13.63 -13.00 -9.21
C SER A 278 12.11 -12.92 -9.13
N LEU A 279 11.57 -12.93 -7.91
CA LEU A 279 10.14 -12.85 -7.65
C LEU A 279 9.87 -11.91 -6.48
N MET A 280 9.26 -10.77 -6.79
CA MET A 280 8.76 -9.84 -5.79
C MET A 280 7.51 -10.40 -5.10
N VAL A 281 7.51 -10.38 -3.77
CA VAL A 281 6.42 -10.88 -2.92
C VAL A 281 6.28 -10.04 -1.65
N PRO A 282 5.11 -10.06 -1.00
CA PRO A 282 4.92 -9.39 0.29
C PRO A 282 6.02 -9.82 1.26
N ALA A 283 6.59 -8.88 2.00
CA ALA A 283 7.64 -9.12 2.99
C ALA A 283 7.04 -9.85 4.20
N THR A 284 6.68 -11.12 4.01
CA THR A 284 6.17 -12.05 5.00
C THR A 284 6.71 -13.41 4.63
N GLU A 285 6.68 -14.34 5.58
CA GLU A 285 7.05 -15.71 5.29
C GLU A 285 6.21 -16.30 4.15
N CYS A 286 6.89 -16.87 3.15
CA CYS A 286 6.29 -17.52 1.99
C CYS A 286 6.68 -19.00 1.90
N SER A 287 5.77 -19.79 1.34
CA SER A 287 6.08 -21.11 0.78
C SER A 287 6.47 -20.93 -0.69
N ARG A 288 7.73 -21.14 -1.02
CA ARG A 288 8.24 -21.17 -2.40
C ARG A 288 8.10 -22.58 -2.98
N ILE A 289 7.50 -22.68 -4.16
CA ILE A 289 7.25 -23.92 -4.89
C ILE A 289 7.89 -23.78 -6.27
N VAL A 290 8.82 -24.66 -6.61
CA VAL A 290 9.37 -24.78 -7.97
C VAL A 290 8.60 -25.90 -8.65
N LEU A 291 7.99 -25.58 -9.79
CA LEU A 291 7.28 -26.54 -10.62
C LEU A 291 8.17 -26.99 -11.77
N ALA A 292 8.24 -28.29 -11.98
CA ALA A 292 8.99 -28.91 -13.05
C ALA A 292 8.08 -29.78 -13.94
N ASP A 293 8.39 -29.76 -15.23
CA ASP A 293 7.93 -30.71 -16.23
C ASP A 293 9.20 -31.31 -16.86
N ASP A 294 9.81 -32.24 -16.14
CA ASP A 294 11.09 -32.85 -16.52
C ASP A 294 10.91 -33.97 -17.56
N ASP A 295 9.67 -34.42 -17.81
CA ASP A 295 9.39 -35.57 -18.65
C ASP A 295 9.14 -35.18 -20.13
N GLY A 296 9.01 -33.88 -20.44
CA GLY A 296 8.80 -33.36 -21.80
C GLY A 296 7.48 -33.78 -22.46
N ASP A 297 6.66 -34.52 -21.72
CA ASP A 297 5.33 -34.96 -22.12
C ASP A 297 4.29 -34.00 -21.53
N GLN A 298 3.75 -33.13 -22.39
CA GLN A 298 2.70 -32.16 -22.02
C GLN A 298 1.41 -32.81 -21.50
N SER A 299 1.29 -34.15 -21.57
CA SER A 299 0.18 -34.89 -20.97
C SER A 299 0.42 -35.28 -19.51
N THR A 300 1.65 -35.15 -19.00
CA THR A 300 1.97 -35.40 -17.60
C THR A 300 1.68 -34.17 -16.73
N PRO A 301 1.04 -34.34 -15.55
CA PRO A 301 0.78 -33.21 -14.67
C PRO A 301 2.08 -32.63 -14.13
N VAL A 302 2.26 -31.31 -14.27
CA VAL A 302 3.35 -30.55 -13.65
C VAL A 302 3.41 -30.86 -12.14
N ARG A 303 4.58 -31.26 -11.64
CA ARG A 303 4.75 -31.65 -10.23
C ARG A 303 5.55 -30.61 -9.46
N PRO A 304 5.27 -30.44 -8.15
CA PRO A 304 6.15 -29.67 -7.29
C PRO A 304 7.47 -30.43 -7.10
N ASP A 305 8.55 -29.87 -7.65
CA ASP A 305 9.91 -30.41 -7.50
C ASP A 305 10.47 -30.04 -6.11
N ARG A 306 10.40 -28.76 -5.74
CA ARG A 306 10.95 -28.25 -4.47
C ARG A 306 9.97 -27.32 -3.76
N ILE A 307 9.72 -27.59 -2.48
CA ILE A 307 8.96 -26.70 -1.58
C ILE A 307 9.88 -26.23 -0.45
N ARG A 308 10.03 -24.92 -0.28
CA ARG A 308 10.85 -24.33 0.80
C ARG A 308 10.11 -23.18 1.50
N ARG A 309 10.34 -23.08 2.81
CA ARG A 309 10.00 -21.89 3.59
C ARG A 309 11.07 -20.83 3.35
N ILE A 310 10.65 -19.61 3.02
CA ILE A 310 11.56 -18.50 2.78
C ILE A 310 10.96 -17.19 3.30
N ILE A 311 11.84 -16.32 3.79
CA ILE A 311 11.50 -14.93 4.11
C ILE A 311 12.15 -14.08 3.01
N PRO A 312 11.36 -13.33 2.25
CA PRO A 312 11.86 -12.40 1.23
C PRO A 312 12.87 -11.41 1.84
N GLN A 313 13.88 -11.01 1.06
CA GLN A 313 14.90 -10.02 1.46
C GLN A 313 14.67 -8.67 0.76
#